data_AF-L0KHY7-F1
#
_entry.id   AF-L0KHY7-F1
#
_cell.length_a   1.000
_cell.length_b   1.000
_cell.length_c   1.000
_cell.angle_alpha   90.00
_cell.angle_beta   90.00
_cell.angle_gamma   90.00
#
_symmetry.space_group_name_H-M   'P 1'
#
loop_
_entity.id
_entity.type
_entity.pdbx_description
1 polymer ?
#
loop_
_entity_poly.entity_id
_entity_poly.type
_entity_poly.pdbx_seq_one_letter_code
_entity_poly.pdbx_strand_id
1 'polypeptide(L)'
;MSLGKVSATREAEALLAEIIADHGPVLFHQSGGCCDGSSPMCYPRGDFIIGDNDVRLGEIGDTPVYISASQYEAWKHTDLIIDVVPGRGGMFSLENGREKRFLTQSMIRNVEPGAS
;
A
#
# COMPACT_ATOMS: atom_id res chain seq x y z
N MET A 1 -9.27 19.40 1.24
CA MET A 1 -8.73 18.53 2.31
C MET A 1 -8.82 17.12 1.80
N SER A 2 -7.70 16.55 1.35
CA SER A 2 -7.70 15.21 0.77
C SER A 2 -8.02 14.22 1.88
N LEU A 3 -9.12 13.48 1.80
CA LEU A 3 -9.37 12.29 2.61
C LEU A 3 -8.45 11.15 2.12
N GLY A 4 -7.15 11.42 2.01
CA GLY A 4 -6.17 10.44 1.60
C GLY A 4 -5.95 9.49 2.75
N LYS A 5 -6.69 8.37 2.77
CA LYS A 5 -6.49 7.27 3.73
C LYS A 5 -5.16 6.55 3.51
N VAL A 6 -4.34 7.00 2.56
CA VAL A 6 -3.08 6.40 2.17
C VAL A 6 -2.02 7.49 2.02
N SER A 7 -0.86 7.28 2.61
CA SER A 7 0.35 8.08 2.45
C SER A 7 1.58 7.17 2.36
N ALA A 8 2.74 7.74 2.07
CA ALA A 8 4.00 7.02 2.04
C ALA A 8 5.10 7.78 2.80
N THR A 9 6.09 7.05 3.31
CA THR A 9 7.31 7.65 3.83
C THR A 9 8.22 8.09 2.68
N ARG A 10 9.16 9.00 2.96
CA ARG A 10 10.12 9.47 1.95
C ARG A 10 10.94 8.34 1.34
N GLU A 11 11.25 7.31 2.12
CA GLU A 11 11.99 6.14 1.65
C GLU A 11 11.14 5.29 0.71
N ALA A 12 9.85 5.13 1.02
CA ALA A 12 8.88 4.51 0.12
C ALA A 12 8.69 5.30 -1.18
N GLU A 13 8.59 6.62 -1.11
CA GLU A 13 8.49 7.48 -2.31
C GLU A 13 9.74 7.38 -3.19
N ALA A 14 10.94 7.34 -2.58
CA ALA A 14 12.19 7.18 -3.31
C ALA A 14 12.26 5.83 -4.03
N LEU A 15 11.96 4.73 -3.33
CA LEU A 15 11.94 3.39 -3.93
C LEU A 15 10.87 3.29 -5.02
N LEU A 16 9.71 3.88 -4.80
CA LEU A 16 8.63 3.94 -5.78
C LEU A 16 9.07 4.67 -7.05
N ALA A 17 9.77 5.80 -6.92
CA ALA A 17 10.29 6.55 -8.05
C ALA A 17 11.33 5.74 -8.85
N GLU A 18 12.22 5.00 -8.18
CA GLU A 18 13.17 4.08 -8.83
C GLU A 18 12.43 3.00 -9.64
N ILE A 19 11.41 2.37 -9.04
CA ILE A 19 10.62 1.33 -9.71
C ILE A 19 9.86 1.91 -10.91
N ILE A 20 9.28 3.10 -10.77
CA ILE A 20 8.55 3.77 -11.86
C ILE A 20 9.49 4.15 -13.00
N ALA A 21 10.72 4.57 -12.70
CA ALA A 21 11.72 4.87 -13.72
C ALA A 21 12.08 3.63 -14.54
N ASP A 22 12.14 2.45 -13.92
CA ASP A 22 12.54 1.20 -14.56
C ASP A 22 11.38 0.46 -15.25
N HIS A 23 10.18 0.51 -14.68
CA HIS A 23 9.01 -0.28 -15.11
C HIS A 23 7.85 0.56 -15.66
N GLY A 24 7.90 1.88 -15.55
CA GLY A 24 6.80 2.77 -15.90
C GLY A 24 5.73 2.88 -14.81
N PRO A 25 4.50 3.31 -15.13
CA PRO A 25 3.44 3.50 -14.15
C PRO A 25 3.12 2.21 -13.38
N VAL A 26 3.07 2.29 -12.06
CA VAL A 26 2.77 1.16 -11.16
C VAL A 26 1.51 1.40 -10.35
N LEU A 27 1.09 0.39 -9.61
CA LEU A 27 0.03 0.45 -8.61
C LEU A 27 0.39 -0.41 -7.40
N PHE A 28 -0.21 -0.09 -6.26
CA PHE A 28 -0.14 -0.93 -5.07
C PHE A 28 -1.41 -1.73 -4.89
N HIS A 29 -1.26 -3.00 -4.55
CA HIS A 29 -2.34 -3.86 -4.07
C HIS A 29 -2.08 -4.24 -2.62
N GLN A 30 -2.98 -3.82 -1.75
CA GLN A 30 -2.94 -4.12 -0.34
C GLN A 30 -3.38 -5.57 -0.12
N SER A 31 -2.40 -6.44 0.11
CA SER A 31 -2.65 -7.84 0.44
C SER A 31 -3.03 -8.00 1.93
N GLY A 32 -3.94 -8.93 2.21
CA GLY A 32 -4.39 -9.27 3.57
C GLY A 32 -3.49 -10.29 4.21
N GLY A 33 -2.31 -9.86 4.65
CA GLY A 33 -1.38 -10.69 5.41
C GLY A 33 -1.76 -10.75 6.90
N CYS A 34 -1.71 -11.95 7.47
CA CYS A 34 -2.10 -12.24 8.84
C CYS A 34 -1.03 -11.73 9.84
N CYS A 35 -1.44 -10.82 10.73
CA CYS A 35 -0.72 -10.28 11.89
C CYS A 35 0.51 -9.38 11.63
N ASP A 36 0.48 -8.19 12.25
CA ASP A 36 1.61 -7.27 12.51
C ASP A 36 2.24 -6.45 11.36
N GLY A 37 1.77 -6.59 10.13
CA GLY A 37 2.23 -5.73 9.03
C GLY A 37 2.05 -6.39 7.68
N SER A 38 1.02 -5.97 6.97
CA SER A 38 0.78 -6.46 5.62
C SER A 38 1.84 -5.91 4.67
N SER A 39 2.39 -6.76 3.80
CA SER A 39 3.29 -6.33 2.74
C SER A 39 2.44 -5.92 1.53
N PRO A 40 2.36 -4.62 1.19
CA PRO A 40 1.69 -4.18 -0.01
C PRO A 40 2.50 -4.64 -1.20
N MET A 41 1.82 -5.12 -2.23
CA MET A 41 2.48 -5.61 -3.44
C MET A 41 2.46 -4.50 -4.48
N CYS A 42 3.61 -4.22 -5.09
CA CYS A 42 3.76 -3.24 -6.16
C CYS A 42 3.75 -3.95 -7.51
N TYR A 43 2.81 -3.56 -8.39
CA TYR A 43 2.61 -4.16 -9.70
C TYR A 43 2.62 -3.10 -10.82
N PRO A 44 3.01 -3.46 -12.05
CA PRO A 44 2.85 -2.58 -13.20
C PRO A 44 1.37 -2.25 -13.42
N ARG A 45 1.04 -0.99 -13.64
CA ARG A 45 -0.35 -0.51 -13.81
C ARG A 45 -1.03 -1.13 -15.04
N GLY A 46 -0.26 -1.55 -16.04
CA GLY A 46 -0.77 -2.16 -17.27
C GLY A 46 -1.07 -3.67 -17.17
N ASP A 47 -0.43 -4.39 -16.25
CA ASP A 47 -0.49 -5.86 -16.16
C ASP A 47 -1.39 -6.37 -15.03
N PHE A 48 -1.70 -5.53 -14.03
CA PHE A 48 -2.55 -5.95 -12.93
C PHE A 48 -4.03 -5.76 -13.28
N ILE A 49 -4.75 -6.88 -13.36
CA ILE A 49 -6.21 -6.88 -13.52
C ILE A 49 -6.83 -6.56 -12.16
N ILE A 50 -7.32 -5.33 -12.01
CA ILE A 50 -8.16 -4.92 -10.89
C ILE A 50 -9.46 -5.71 -11.00
N GLY A 51 -9.74 -6.59 -10.03
CA GLY A 51 -10.99 -7.34 -10.02
C GLY A 51 -12.18 -6.43 -9.68
N ASP A 52 -13.39 -6.81 -10.05
CA ASP A 52 -14.62 -6.05 -9.74
C ASP A 52 -14.82 -5.76 -8.24
N ASN A 53 -14.14 -6.52 -7.38
CA ASN A 53 -14.20 -6.38 -5.93
C ASN A 53 -13.03 -5.58 -5.34
N ASP A 54 -12.13 -5.02 -6.15
CA ASP A 54 -11.04 -4.18 -5.64
C ASP A 54 -11.50 -2.72 -5.49
N VAL A 55 -11.27 -2.17 -4.30
CA VAL A 55 -11.63 -0.81 -3.94
C VAL A 55 -10.37 0.06 -3.94
N ARG A 56 -10.43 1.21 -4.62
CA ARG A 56 -9.37 2.21 -4.57
C ARG A 56 -9.40 2.94 -3.23
N LEU A 57 -8.35 2.79 -2.44
CA LEU A 57 -8.20 3.46 -1.14
C LEU A 57 -7.72 4.90 -1.28
N GLY A 58 -6.87 5.14 -2.28
CA GLY A 58 -6.23 6.43 -2.49
C GLY A 58 -5.13 6.36 -3.54
N GLU A 59 -4.21 7.31 -3.47
CA GLU A 59 -3.03 7.41 -4.33
C GLU A 59 -1.85 7.99 -3.56
N ILE A 60 -0.65 7.52 -3.90
CA ILE A 60 0.64 8.04 -3.42
C ILE A 60 1.31 8.68 -4.63
N GLY A 61 1.31 10.01 -4.68
CA GLY A 61 1.61 10.72 -5.94
C GLY A 61 0.61 10.29 -7.02
N ASP A 62 1.12 9.77 -8.14
CA ASP A 62 0.31 9.25 -9.26
C ASP A 62 0.04 7.73 -9.17
N THR A 63 0.50 7.07 -8.11
CA THR A 63 0.42 5.62 -7.95
C THR A 63 -0.85 5.26 -7.16
N PRO A 64 -1.86 4.62 -7.78
CA PRO A 64 -3.09 4.24 -7.08
C PRO A 64 -2.85 3.05 -6.15
N VAL A 65 -3.56 3.06 -5.01
CA VAL A 65 -3.54 1.99 -4.02
C VAL A 65 -4.91 1.33 -3.94
N TYR A 66 -4.95 0.02 -4.17
CA TYR A 66 -6.14 -0.82 -4.15
C TYR A 66 -6.13 -1.79 -2.98
N ILE A 67 -7.30 -2.22 -2.54
CA ILE A 67 -7.50 -3.28 -1.55
C ILE A 67 -8.73 -4.09 -1.94
N SER A 68 -8.80 -5.37 -1.57
CA SER A 68 -10.02 -6.14 -1.80
C SER A 68 -11.18 -5.62 -0.96
N ALA A 69 -12.41 -5.64 -1.47
CA ALA A 69 -13.62 -5.16 -0.79
C ALA A 69 -13.85 -5.86 0.57
N SER A 70 -13.52 -7.15 0.65
CA SER A 70 -13.56 -7.93 1.89
C SER A 70 -12.67 -7.34 3.00
N GLN A 71 -11.50 -6.83 2.62
CA GLN A 71 -10.57 -6.17 3.54
C GLN A 71 -10.92 -4.69 3.72
N TYR A 72 -11.45 -4.02 2.69
CA TYR A 72 -11.85 -2.62 2.77
C TYR A 72 -12.76 -2.37 3.98
N GLU A 73 -13.73 -3.24 4.24
CA GLU A 73 -14.63 -3.11 5.40
C GLU A 73 -13.92 -3.09 6.75
N ALA A 74 -12.80 -3.79 6.88
CA ALA A 74 -11.98 -3.81 8.09
C ALA A 74 -11.03 -2.60 8.19
N TRP A 75 -10.61 -2.03 7.06
CA TRP A 75 -9.59 -0.97 7.01
C TRP A 75 -10.16 0.42 6.67
N LYS A 76 -11.47 0.53 6.45
CA LYS A 76 -12.15 1.80 6.10
C LYS A 76 -12.01 2.90 7.16
N HIS A 77 -11.61 2.58 8.38
CA HIS A 77 -11.38 3.56 9.45
C HIS A 77 -9.90 3.72 9.82
N THR A 78 -9.01 3.19 8.98
CA THR A 78 -7.58 3.13 9.22
C THR A 78 -6.84 4.01 8.23
N ASP A 79 -5.88 4.79 8.74
CA ASP A 79 -4.95 5.52 7.90
C ASP A 79 -3.78 4.58 7.58
N LEU A 80 -3.48 4.44 6.29
CA LEU A 80 -2.45 3.55 5.76
C LEU A 80 -1.21 4.35 5.40
N ILE A 81 -0.07 3.88 5.87
CA ILE A 81 1.23 4.47 5.55
C ILE A 81 2.06 3.37 4.91
N ILE A 82 2.49 3.59 3.67
CA ILE A 82 3.42 2.71 2.97
C ILE A 82 4.84 3.14 3.34
N ASP A 83 5.56 2.24 3.99
CA ASP A 83 6.94 2.41 4.40
C ASP A 83 7.85 1.42 3.67
N VAL A 84 9.16 1.59 3.80
CA VAL A 84 10.16 0.66 3.25
C VAL A 84 11.08 0.21 4.36
N VAL A 85 11.28 -1.10 4.44
CA VAL A 85 12.22 -1.71 5.39
C VAL A 85 13.23 -2.57 4.63
N PRO A 86 14.46 -2.71 5.15
CA PRO A 86 15.42 -3.65 4.59
C PRO A 86 14.86 -5.08 4.66
N GLY A 87 14.98 -5.81 3.56
CA GLY A 87 14.46 -7.17 3.47
C GLY A 87 14.15 -7.59 2.04
N ARG A 88 13.92 -8.89 1.87
CA ARG A 88 13.52 -9.43 0.57
C ARG A 88 12.04 -9.12 0.34
N GLY A 89 11.74 -8.44 -0.76
CA GLY A 89 10.38 -8.17 -1.22
C GLY A 89 9.58 -9.43 -1.52
N GLY A 90 8.28 -9.26 -1.76
CA GLY A 90 7.42 -10.36 -2.20
C GLY A 90 7.89 -10.91 -3.54
N MET A 91 7.86 -12.23 -3.75
CA MET A 91 8.36 -12.87 -4.99
C MET A 91 7.78 -12.25 -6.28
N PHE A 92 6.55 -11.73 -6.20
CA PHE A 92 5.80 -11.13 -7.32
C PHE A 92 5.78 -9.60 -7.33
N SER A 93 6.49 -8.95 -6.40
CA SER A 93 6.48 -7.50 -6.27
C SER A 93 7.71 -6.89 -6.93
N LEU A 94 7.57 -5.71 -7.53
CA LEU A 94 8.63 -5.09 -8.35
C LEU A 94 9.88 -4.67 -7.57
N GLU A 95 9.82 -4.56 -6.25
CA GLU A 95 10.99 -4.30 -5.41
C GLU A 95 11.84 -5.56 -5.12
N ASN A 96 11.38 -6.74 -5.54
CA ASN A 96 12.12 -7.98 -5.37
C ASN A 96 13.49 -7.90 -6.05
N GLY A 97 14.56 -8.17 -5.29
CA GLY A 97 15.95 -8.05 -5.75
C GLY A 97 16.63 -6.72 -5.40
N ARG A 98 15.92 -5.75 -4.78
CA ARG A 98 16.50 -4.47 -4.33
C ARG A 98 16.89 -4.43 -2.85
N GLU A 99 16.84 -5.59 -2.17
CA GLU A 99 17.10 -5.75 -0.72
C GLU A 99 16.25 -4.83 0.19
N LYS A 100 15.18 -4.28 -0.38
CA LYS A 100 14.17 -3.44 0.26
C LYS A 100 12.81 -4.08 0.00
N ARG A 101 11.91 -3.96 0.96
CA ARG A 101 10.51 -4.37 0.82
C ARG A 101 9.58 -3.27 1.30
N PHE A 102 8.43 -3.14 0.65
CA PHE A 102 7.38 -2.28 1.16
C PHE A 102 6.71 -2.91 2.39
N LEU A 103 6.30 -2.05 3.31
CA LEU A 103 5.61 -2.40 4.54
C LEU A 103 4.41 -1.47 4.70
N THR A 104 3.21 -2.02 4.84
CA THR A 104 2.04 -1.21 5.18
C THR A 104 1.94 -1.12 6.69
N GLN A 105 2.06 0.09 7.19
CA GLN A 105 1.73 0.43 8.56
C GLN A 105 0.29 0.92 8.60
N SER A 106 -0.53 0.25 9.41
CA SER A 106 -1.85 0.76 9.78
C SER A 106 -1.74 1.58 11.05
N MET A 107 -2.24 2.80 11.01
CA MET A 107 -2.62 3.49 12.24
C MET A 107 -4.13 3.42 12.37
N ILE A 108 -4.58 2.61 13.34
CA ILE A 108 -5.97 2.66 13.79
C ILE A 108 -6.12 4.04 14.42
N ARG A 109 -6.99 4.87 13.85
CA ARG A 109 -7.39 6.11 14.49
C ARG A 109 -8.09 5.71 15.79
N ASN A 110 -7.41 5.84 16.92
CA ASN A 110 -7.97 5.52 18.23
C ASN A 110 -9.16 6.47 18.45
N VAL A 111 -10.36 6.03 18.11
CA VAL A 111 -11.58 6.69 18.56
C VAL A 111 -11.61 6.40 20.05
N GLU A 112 -11.36 7.42 20.86
CA GLU A 112 -11.43 7.29 22.31
C GLU A 112 -12.78 6.64 22.70
N PRO A 113 -12.79 5.62 23.57
CA PRO A 113 -14.04 5.11 24.12
C PRO A 113 -14.70 6.29 24.83
N GLY A 114 -15.95 6.58 24.42
CA GLY A 114 -16.65 7.81 24.73
C GLY A 114 -16.50 8.26 26.18
N ALA A 115 -16.27 9.57 26.33
CA ALA A 115 -16.51 10.27 27.58
C ALA A 115 -17.87 9.84 28.16
N SER A 116 -17.88 9.44 29.41
CA SER A 116 -19.06 9.39 30.28
C SER A 116 -18.66 9.85 31.66
#